data_AF-A0AA96ZKY2-F1
#
_entry.id   AF-A0AA96ZKY2-F1
#
_cell.length_a   1.000
_cell.length_b   1.000
_cell.length_c   1.000
_cell.angle_alpha   90.00
_cell.angle_beta   90.00
_cell.angle_gamma   90.00
#
_symmetry.space_group_name_H-M   'P 1'
#
loop_
_entity.id
_entity.type
_entity.pdbx_description
1 polymer ?
#
loop_
_entity_poly.entity_id
_entity_poly.type
_entity_poly.pdbx_seq_one_letter_code
_entity_poly.pdbx_strand_id
1 'polypeptide(L)'
;MESLWNQLDQFTDAPTKQMLQALVKRKQKFENYAAQCRRWRWASLICLGLLCVMIMIKSPEPQLILQEILSHTFYLFWMLATAFAYCTSYYFKKKEEKSETDFHKLRCEIIQKSTDLWPQPDKWKARESVFHMMKHKYDINLYFESK
;
A
#
# COMPACT_ATOMS: atom_id res chain seq x y z
N MET A 1 1.17 19.14 -8.37
CA MET A 1 0.84 17.96 -9.20
C MET A 1 0.53 18.38 -10.64
N GLU A 2 -0.22 19.48 -10.84
CA GLU A 2 -0.58 20.01 -12.17
C GLU A 2 0.62 20.44 -13.04
N SER A 3 1.67 21.03 -12.46
CA SER A 3 2.85 21.48 -13.23
C SER A 3 3.62 20.36 -13.93
N LEU A 4 3.59 19.13 -13.41
CA LEU A 4 4.25 17.97 -14.02
C LEU A 4 3.45 17.39 -15.17
N TRP A 5 2.11 17.36 -15.05
CA TRP A 5 1.24 16.87 -16.10
C TRP A 5 1.19 17.81 -17.31
N ASN A 6 1.39 19.11 -17.11
CA ASN A 6 1.52 20.08 -18.20
C ASN A 6 2.84 19.93 -18.97
N GLN A 7 3.91 19.47 -18.31
CA GLN A 7 5.16 19.13 -19.01
C GLN A 7 5.03 17.83 -19.83
N LEU A 8 4.23 16.86 -19.38
CA LEU A 8 3.91 15.66 -20.17
C LEU A 8 3.07 15.96 -21.42
N ASP A 9 2.23 16.99 -21.42
CA ASP A 9 1.37 17.33 -22.57
C ASP A 9 2.17 17.67 -23.84
N GLN A 10 3.41 18.15 -23.68
CA GLN A 10 4.29 18.40 -24.83
C GLN A 10 4.83 17.12 -25.49
N PHE A 11 4.77 15.99 -24.79
CA PHE A 11 5.56 14.79 -25.12
C PHE A 11 4.74 13.50 -25.20
N THR A 12 3.44 13.56 -24.88
CA THR A 12 2.61 12.35 -24.74
C THR A 12 1.19 12.56 -25.23
N ASP A 13 0.71 11.60 -26.02
CA ASP A 13 -0.67 11.59 -26.50
C ASP A 13 -1.67 11.45 -25.33
N ALA A 14 -2.87 12.00 -25.49
CA ALA A 14 -3.95 11.95 -24.49
C ALA A 14 -4.21 10.55 -23.86
N PRO A 15 -4.24 9.43 -24.63
CA PRO A 15 -4.42 8.09 -24.04
C PRO A 15 -3.24 7.67 -23.16
N THR A 16 -2.00 7.98 -23.54
CA THR A 16 -0.80 7.65 -22.78
C THR A 16 -0.78 8.37 -21.44
N LYS A 17 -1.21 9.65 -21.42
CA LYS A 17 -1.36 10.43 -20.19
C LYS A 17 -2.37 9.80 -19.25
N GLN A 18 -3.52 9.35 -19.75
CA GLN A 18 -4.53 8.68 -18.92
C GLN A 18 -4.00 7.37 -18.33
N MET A 19 -3.25 6.57 -19.11
CA MET A 19 -2.63 5.35 -18.61
C MET A 19 -1.59 5.63 -17.50
N LEU A 20 -0.74 6.64 -17.68
CA LEU A 20 0.25 7.04 -16.66
C LEU A 20 -0.41 7.61 -15.41
N GLN A 21 -1.46 8.43 -15.54
CA GLN A 21 -2.25 8.92 -14.42
C GLN A 21 -2.93 7.78 -13.66
N ALA A 22 -3.47 6.79 -14.38
CA ALA A 22 -4.03 5.60 -13.77
C ALA A 22 -2.97 4.81 -13.00
N LEU A 23 -1.75 4.70 -13.53
CA LEU A 23 -0.63 4.04 -12.86
C LEU A 23 -0.26 4.74 -11.55
N VAL A 24 -0.10 6.07 -11.57
CA VAL A 24 0.19 6.86 -10.36
C VAL A 24 -0.93 6.72 -9.33
N LYS A 25 -2.19 6.83 -9.74
CA LYS A 25 -3.34 6.66 -8.84
C LYS A 25 -3.37 5.27 -8.21
N ARG A 26 -3.03 4.22 -8.97
CA ARG A 26 -2.95 2.85 -8.45
C ARG A 26 -1.78 2.67 -7.47
N LYS A 27 -0.60 3.23 -7.75
CA LYS A 27 0.52 3.23 -6.80
C LYS A 27 0.13 3.91 -5.48
N GLN A 28 -0.44 5.10 -5.55
CA GLN A 28 -0.86 5.84 -4.36
C GLN A 28 -1.92 5.07 -3.57
N LYS A 29 -2.86 4.40 -4.26
CA LYS A 29 -3.87 3.55 -3.62
C LYS A 29 -3.25 2.35 -2.90
N PHE A 30 -2.28 1.69 -3.54
CA PHE A 30 -1.50 0.60 -2.92
C PHE A 30 -0.75 1.09 -1.68
N GLU A 31 0.03 2.18 -1.79
CA GLU A 31 0.78 2.75 -0.66
C GLU A 31 -0.13 3.16 0.51
N ASN A 32 -1.30 3.71 0.21
CA ASN A 32 -2.28 4.06 1.23
C ASN A 32 -2.81 2.82 1.98
N TYR A 33 -3.07 1.71 1.27
CA TYR A 33 -3.46 0.46 1.93
C TYR A 33 -2.31 -0.16 2.72
N ALA A 34 -1.09 -0.17 2.19
CA ALA A 34 0.10 -0.62 2.89
C ALA A 34 0.35 0.19 4.17
N ALA A 35 0.19 1.51 4.12
CA ALA A 35 0.32 2.39 5.27
C ALA A 35 -0.79 2.14 6.31
N GLN A 36 -2.04 1.95 5.88
CA GLN A 36 -3.16 1.61 6.77
C GLN A 36 -2.95 0.25 7.42
N CYS A 37 -2.57 -0.77 6.65
CA CYS A 37 -2.23 -2.10 7.13
C CYS A 37 -1.12 -2.03 8.20
N ARG A 38 -0.05 -1.26 7.93
CA ARG A 38 1.03 -1.03 8.90
C ARG A 38 0.51 -0.37 10.17
N ARG A 39 -0.30 0.69 10.08
CA ARG A 39 -0.90 1.37 11.25
C ARG A 39 -1.76 0.42 12.10
N TRP A 40 -2.62 -0.39 11.47
CA TRP A 40 -3.46 -1.35 12.18
C TRP A 40 -2.66 -2.48 12.83
N ARG A 41 -1.57 -2.94 12.20
CA ARG A 41 -0.64 -3.91 12.81
C ARG A 41 0.04 -3.34 14.05
N TRP A 42 0.55 -2.11 13.97
CA TRP A 42 1.13 -1.42 15.13
C TRP A 42 0.10 -1.19 16.23
N ALA A 43 -1.12 -0.74 15.89
CA ALA A 43 -2.20 -0.57 16.85
C ALA A 43 -2.55 -1.90 17.54
N SER A 44 -2.66 -3.00 16.78
CA SER A 44 -2.91 -4.34 17.33
C SER A 44 -1.78 -4.79 18.28
N LEU A 45 -0.51 -4.57 17.92
CA LEU A 45 0.63 -4.89 18.77
C LEU A 45 0.66 -4.06 20.06
N ILE A 46 0.39 -2.76 19.97
CA ILE A 46 0.32 -1.88 21.15
C ILE A 46 -0.83 -2.30 22.07
N CYS A 47 -2.01 -2.59 21.51
CA CYS A 47 -3.15 -3.06 22.28
C CYS A 47 -2.85 -4.39 23.00
N LEU A 48 -2.24 -5.34 22.30
CA LEU A 48 -1.84 -6.62 22.88
C LEU A 48 -0.78 -6.42 23.98
N GLY A 49 0.23 -5.58 23.73
CA GLY A 49 1.27 -5.27 24.70
C GLY A 49 0.71 -4.66 25.99
N LEU A 50 -0.21 -3.69 25.87
CA LEU A 50 -0.88 -3.08 27.02
C LEU A 50 -1.70 -4.11 27.82
N LEU A 51 -2.42 -4.99 27.13
CA LEU A 51 -3.17 -6.08 27.78
C LEU A 51 -2.24 -7.02 28.55
N CYS A 52 -1.10 -7.42 27.96
CA CYS A 52 -0.11 -8.26 28.64
C CYS A 52 0.48 -7.57 29.88
N VAL A 53 0.81 -6.28 29.80
CA VAL A 53 1.34 -5.51 30.95
C VAL A 53 0.29 -5.40 32.07
N MET A 54 -0.98 -5.13 31.72
CA MET A 54 -2.05 -5.06 32.73
C MET A 54 -2.28 -6.39 33.45
N ILE A 55 -2.19 -7.51 32.73
CA ILE A 55 -2.32 -8.85 33.33
C ILE A 55 -1.12 -9.16 34.24
N MET A 56 0.10 -8.89 33.78
CA MET A 56 1.33 -9.10 34.57
C MET A 56 1.32 -8.32 35.90
N ILE A 57 0.83 -7.08 35.91
CA ILE A 57 0.78 -6.26 37.13
C ILE A 57 -0.27 -6.80 38.12
N LYS A 58 -1.42 -7.28 37.64
CA LYS A 58 -2.56 -7.63 38.48
C LYS A 58 -2.57 -9.11 38.92
N SER A 59 -1.97 -10.00 38.13
CA SER A 59 -1.96 -11.43 38.37
C SER A 59 -0.57 -12.02 38.05
N PRO A 60 0.36 -12.00 39.02
CA PRO A 60 1.69 -12.60 38.82
C PRO A 60 1.63 -14.13 38.72
N GLU A 61 0.55 -14.75 39.19
CA GLU A 61 0.34 -16.20 39.13
C GLU A 61 -0.28 -16.63 37.79
N PRO A 62 0.45 -17.38 36.95
CA PRO A 62 0.00 -17.73 35.59
C PRO A 62 -1.24 -18.64 35.57
N GLN A 63 -1.50 -19.35 36.67
CA GLN A 63 -2.60 -20.32 36.79
C GLN A 63 -3.98 -19.65 36.86
N LEU A 64 -4.05 -18.39 37.30
CA LEU A 64 -5.31 -17.66 37.51
C LEU A 64 -5.63 -16.67 36.37
N ILE A 65 -4.71 -16.47 35.42
CA ILE A 65 -4.86 -15.51 34.32
C ILE A 65 -6.13 -15.77 33.51
N LEU A 66 -6.42 -17.03 33.18
CA LEU A 66 -7.57 -17.37 32.34
C LEU A 66 -8.89 -17.03 33.05
N GLN A 67 -8.97 -17.31 34.35
CA GLN A 67 -10.14 -16.98 35.18
C GLN A 67 -10.30 -15.47 35.35
N GLU A 68 -9.20 -14.72 35.51
CA GLU A 68 -9.20 -13.26 35.64
C GLU A 68 -9.62 -12.54 34.34
N ILE A 69 -9.21 -13.07 33.18
CA ILE A 69 -9.63 -12.56 31.87
C ILE A 69 -11.14 -12.79 31.67
N LEU A 70 -11.64 -13.95 32.06
CA LEU A 70 -13.05 -14.33 31.90
C LEU A 70 -13.98 -13.66 32.94
N SER A 71 -13.48 -13.35 34.14
CA SER A 71 -14.28 -12.74 35.21
C SER A 71 -14.53 -11.24 35.01
N HIS A 72 -13.65 -10.55 34.28
CA HIS A 72 -13.70 -9.12 34.11
C HIS A 72 -14.08 -8.71 32.69
N THR A 73 -15.26 -8.09 32.56
CA THR A 73 -15.81 -7.54 31.31
C THR A 73 -14.84 -6.61 30.57
N PHE A 74 -13.96 -5.91 31.28
CA PHE A 74 -12.94 -5.02 30.69
C PHE A 74 -11.91 -5.79 29.85
N TYR A 75 -11.38 -6.92 30.34
CA TYR A 75 -10.41 -7.72 29.59
C TYR A 75 -11.05 -8.42 28.39
N LEU A 76 -12.31 -8.86 28.53
CA LEU A 76 -13.08 -9.41 27.42
C LEU A 76 -13.30 -8.36 26.31
N PHE A 77 -13.62 -7.12 26.67
CA PHE A 77 -13.75 -6.03 25.70
C PHE A 77 -12.43 -5.75 24.98
N TRP A 78 -11.31 -5.72 25.70
CA TRP A 78 -9.97 -5.56 25.11
C TRP A 78 -9.55 -6.72 24.20
N MET A 79 -9.88 -7.97 24.56
CA MET A 79 -9.68 -9.15 23.72
C MET A 79 -10.47 -9.03 22.42
N LEU A 80 -11.75 -8.63 22.52
CA LEU A 80 -12.60 -8.41 21.35
C LEU A 80 -12.05 -7.29 20.46
N ALA A 81 -11.59 -6.18 21.06
CA ALA A 81 -10.99 -5.06 20.33
C ALA A 81 -9.70 -5.49 19.61
N THR A 82 -8.87 -6.33 20.24
CA THR A 82 -7.64 -6.85 19.64
C THR A 82 -7.93 -7.81 18.50
N ALA A 83 -8.91 -8.71 18.66
CA ALA A 83 -9.38 -9.59 17.60
C ALA A 83 -9.97 -8.80 16.43
N PHE A 84 -10.74 -7.74 16.70
CA PHE A 84 -11.26 -6.84 15.67
C PHE A 84 -10.14 -6.09 14.93
N ALA A 85 -9.15 -5.56 15.65
CA ALA A 85 -7.97 -4.92 15.06
C ALA A 85 -7.16 -5.89 14.17
N TYR A 86 -7.07 -7.16 14.58
CA TYR A 86 -6.41 -8.20 13.78
C TYR A 86 -7.21 -8.54 12.50
N CYS A 87 -8.52 -8.78 12.62
CA CYS A 87 -9.40 -9.06 11.49
C CYS A 87 -9.40 -7.90 10.46
N THR A 88 -9.45 -6.66 10.95
CA THR A 88 -9.37 -5.46 10.08
C THR A 88 -8.01 -5.37 9.40
N SER A 89 -6.90 -5.62 10.11
CA SER A 89 -5.57 -5.70 9.49
C SER A 89 -5.50 -6.76 8.39
N TYR A 90 -6.07 -7.94 8.61
CA TYR A 90 -6.09 -9.01 7.62
C TYR A 90 -6.91 -8.61 6.37
N TYR A 91 -8.05 -7.95 6.57
CA TYR A 91 -8.87 -7.42 5.49
C TYR A 91 -8.13 -6.36 4.64
N PHE A 92 -7.41 -5.44 5.28
CA PHE A 92 -6.61 -4.44 4.57
C PHE A 92 -5.43 -5.07 3.82
N LYS A 93 -4.79 -6.10 4.39
CA LYS A 93 -3.73 -6.85 3.70
C LYS A 93 -4.23 -7.48 2.39
N LYS A 94 -5.43 -8.07 2.39
CA LYS A 94 -6.02 -8.62 1.16
C LYS A 94 -6.29 -7.55 0.11
N LYS A 95 -6.68 -6.34 0.52
CA LYS A 95 -6.87 -5.20 -0.39
C LYS A 95 -5.55 -4.66 -0.94
N GLU A 96 -4.52 -4.63 -0.10
CA GLU A 96 -3.16 -4.26 -0.47
C GLU A 96 -2.63 -5.19 -1.57
N GLU A 97 -2.65 -6.51 -1.36
CA GLU A 97 -2.21 -7.52 -2.34
C GLU A 97 -2.95 -7.39 -3.69
N LYS A 98 -4.26 -7.15 -3.65
CA LYS A 98 -5.06 -6.91 -4.87
C LYS A 98 -4.59 -5.64 -5.59
N SER A 99 -4.41 -4.55 -4.86
CA SER A 99 -3.96 -3.27 -5.45
C SER A 99 -2.53 -3.33 -5.97
N GLU A 100 -1.66 -4.12 -5.33
CA GLU A 100 -0.31 -4.40 -5.79
C GLU A 100 -0.32 -5.15 -7.12
N THR A 101 -1.14 -6.21 -7.20
CA THR A 101 -1.31 -6.99 -8.43
C THR A 101 -1.84 -6.13 -9.57
N ASP A 102 -2.85 -5.30 -9.31
CA ASP A 102 -3.44 -4.39 -10.29
C ASP A 102 -2.48 -3.27 -10.74
N PHE A 103 -1.59 -2.83 -9.85
CA PHE A 103 -0.52 -1.88 -10.15
C PHE A 103 0.56 -2.53 -11.01
N HIS A 104 1.06 -3.71 -10.61
CA HIS A 104 2.10 -4.43 -11.33
C HIS A 104 1.64 -4.82 -12.73
N LYS A 105 0.40 -5.31 -12.87
CA LYS A 105 -0.19 -5.63 -14.17
C LYS A 105 -0.23 -4.41 -15.11
N LEU A 106 -0.64 -3.25 -14.61
CA LEU A 106 -0.68 -2.02 -15.42
C LEU A 106 0.73 -1.52 -15.76
N ARG A 107 1.68 -1.65 -14.83
CA ARG A 107 3.08 -1.33 -15.06
C ARG A 107 3.63 -2.19 -16.21
N CYS A 108 3.42 -3.51 -16.18
CA CYS A 108 3.83 -4.41 -17.26
C CYS A 108 3.16 -4.06 -18.60
N GLU A 109 1.86 -3.78 -18.59
CA GLU A 109 1.13 -3.38 -19.81
C GLU A 109 1.73 -2.10 -20.44
N ILE A 110 2.07 -1.10 -19.62
CA ILE A 110 2.70 0.14 -20.10
C ILE A 110 4.10 -0.13 -20.64
N ILE A 111 4.89 -1.02 -20.02
CA ILE A 111 6.22 -1.39 -20.49
C ILE A 111 6.13 -2.10 -21.85
N GLN A 112 5.23 -3.07 -21.99
CA GLN A 112 5.03 -3.81 -23.24
C GLN A 112 4.51 -2.90 -24.36
N LYS A 113 3.54 -2.03 -24.07
CA LYS A 113 3.03 -1.04 -25.04
C LYS A 113 3.96 0.15 -25.23
N SER A 114 5.07 0.27 -24.50
CA SER A 114 5.94 1.46 -24.58
C SER A 114 6.64 1.63 -25.92
N THR A 115 6.81 0.55 -26.70
CA THR A 115 7.31 0.64 -28.08
C THR A 115 6.23 1.15 -29.03
N ASP A 116 4.97 0.79 -28.80
CA ASP A 116 3.83 1.22 -29.63
C ASP A 116 3.37 2.65 -29.31
N LEU A 117 3.49 3.06 -28.04
CA LEU A 117 3.15 4.39 -27.55
C LEU A 117 4.13 5.47 -28.03
N TRP A 118 5.39 5.09 -28.31
CA TRP A 118 6.43 5.99 -28.84
C TRP A 118 7.13 5.34 -30.05
N PRO A 119 6.45 5.22 -31.21
CA PRO A 119 6.98 4.48 -32.36
C PRO A 119 8.05 5.26 -33.14
N GLN A 120 8.09 6.59 -32.98
CA GLN A 120 9.02 7.46 -33.69
C GLN A 120 10.28 7.73 -32.86
N PRO A 121 11.48 7.74 -33.49
CA PRO A 121 12.74 8.02 -32.80
C PRO A 121 12.77 9.40 -32.13
N ASP A 122 12.10 10.40 -32.72
CA ASP A 122 11.97 11.75 -32.14
C ASP A 122 11.21 11.74 -30.81
N LYS A 123 10.26 10.81 -30.67
CA LYS A 123 9.46 10.62 -29.46
C LYS A 123 10.18 9.75 -28.41
N TRP A 124 11.36 9.18 -28.70
CA TRP A 124 12.12 8.38 -27.73
C TRP A 124 12.69 9.27 -26.60
N LYS A 125 13.17 10.48 -26.91
CA LYS A 125 13.62 11.45 -25.88
C LYS A 125 12.51 11.82 -24.91
N ALA A 126 11.27 11.91 -25.41
CA ALA A 126 10.07 12.11 -24.62
C ALA A 126 9.81 10.92 -23.68
N ARG A 127 9.88 9.68 -24.19
CA ARG A 127 9.75 8.46 -23.39
C ARG A 127 10.77 8.42 -22.25
N GLU A 128 12.03 8.71 -22.53
CA GLU A 128 13.10 8.69 -21.51
C GLU A 128 12.86 9.73 -20.42
N SER A 129 12.43 10.95 -20.78
CA SER A 129 12.06 11.99 -19.83
C SER A 129 10.88 11.57 -18.93
N VAL A 130 9.86 10.93 -19.51
CA VAL A 130 8.71 10.40 -18.76
C VAL A 130 9.14 9.29 -17.80
N PHE A 131 9.98 8.35 -18.24
CA PHE A 131 10.44 7.24 -17.42
C PHE A 131 11.33 7.73 -16.28
N HIS A 132 12.23 8.67 -16.56
CA HIS A 132 13.08 9.31 -15.57
C HIS A 132 12.24 10.04 -14.51
N MET A 133 11.24 10.81 -14.95
CA MET A 133 10.31 11.49 -14.06
C MET A 133 9.50 10.51 -13.20
N MET A 134 8.96 9.43 -13.78
CA MET A 134 8.20 8.42 -13.03
C MET A 134 9.05 7.71 -11.98
N LYS A 135 10.32 7.44 -12.29
CA LYS A 135 11.28 6.89 -11.34
C LYS A 135 11.63 7.88 -10.24
N HIS A 136 11.93 9.14 -10.55
CA HIS A 136 12.40 10.09 -9.55
C HIS A 136 11.27 10.69 -8.69
N LYS A 137 10.09 10.97 -9.26
CA LYS A 137 8.98 11.63 -8.55
C LYS A 137 8.07 10.64 -7.85
N TYR A 138 7.83 9.50 -8.48
CA TYR A 138 6.86 8.52 -8.01
C TYR A 138 7.51 7.20 -7.63
N ASP A 139 8.84 7.04 -7.74
CA ASP A 139 9.54 5.78 -7.46
C ASP A 139 8.94 4.58 -8.22
N ILE A 140 8.53 4.81 -9.48
CA ILE A 140 8.00 3.79 -10.37
C ILE A 140 9.04 3.51 -11.44
N ASN A 141 9.59 2.30 -11.45
CA ASN A 141 10.53 1.87 -12.48
C ASN A 141 9.81 1.36 -13.72
N LEU A 142 9.88 2.10 -14.84
CA LEU A 142 9.31 1.69 -16.14
C LEU A 142 10.36 1.12 -17.11
N TYR A 143 11.62 1.00 -16.71
CA TYR A 143 12.70 0.52 -17.60
C TYR A 143 12.74 -1.00 -17.74
N PHE A 144 12.33 -1.71 -16.69
CA PHE A 144 12.39 -3.17 -16.64
C PHE A 144 11.09 -3.72 -16.09
N GLU A 145 10.67 -4.87 -16.61
CA GLU A 145 9.52 -5.65 -16.13
C GLU A 145 9.80 -6.39 -14.81
N SER A 146 10.98 -6.20 -14.20
CA SER A 146 11.41 -7.05 -13.09
C SER A 146 10.38 -7.12 -11.95
N LYS A 147 10.17 -8.37 -11.52
CA LYS A 147 9.28 -8.83 -10.45
C LYS A 147 9.69 -8.27 -9.10
#